data_AF-A0A439KQD4-F1
#
_entry.id   AF-A0A439KQD4-F1
#
_cell.length_a   1.000
_cell.length_b   1.000
_cell.length_c   1.000
_cell.angle_alpha   90.00
_cell.angle_beta   90.00
_cell.angle_gamma   90.00
#
_symmetry.space_group_name_H-M   'P 1'
#
loop_
_entity.id
_entity.type
_entity.pdbx_description
1 polymer ?
#
loop_
_entity_poly.entity_id
_entity_poly.type
_entity_poly.pdbx_seq_one_letter_code
_entity_poly.pdbx_strand_id
1 'polypeptide(L)'
;VGMWRKVGIEASIEVYEIAKHYELRAADKLAPAAFYNWGNAIGDPTTSTGFATYGPSPHSVWDSQDLIDMINPLWGEKDETKRVAGWKAVDKYIAEQAYVLPLIQYAQPIVHAKGVNVVQHVSGALLPALMTPA
;
A
#
# COMPACT_ATOMS: atom_id res chain seq x y z
N VAL A 1 8.01 12.25 14.21
CA VAL A 1 7.57 13.06 15.37
C VAL A 1 8.18 14.47 15.47
N GLY A 2 9.40 14.73 14.98
CA GLY A 2 10.04 16.06 15.11
C GLY A 2 9.26 17.23 14.48
N MET A 3 8.67 17.04 13.29
CA MET A 3 7.82 18.05 12.65
C MET A 3 6.49 18.25 13.39
N TRP A 4 5.89 17.18 13.91
CA TRP A 4 4.64 17.21 14.67
C TRP A 4 4.77 18.01 15.97
N ARG A 5 5.90 17.89 16.66
CA ARG A 5 6.18 18.70 17.86
C ARG A 5 6.19 20.20 17.58
N LYS A 6 6.64 20.63 16.40
CA LYS A 6 6.66 22.06 16.02
C LYS A 6 5.27 22.67 15.90
N VAL A 7 4.24 21.85 15.72
CA VAL A 7 2.83 22.26 15.64
C VAL A 7 2.03 21.84 16.86
N GLY A 8 2.70 21.52 17.98
CA GLY A 8 2.05 21.20 19.26
C GLY A 8 1.53 19.77 19.39
N ILE A 9 1.84 18.87 18.45
CA ILE A 9 1.45 17.46 18.53
C ILE A 9 2.53 16.68 19.28
N GLU A 10 2.16 16.12 20.43
CA GLU A 10 2.99 15.18 21.18
C GLU A 10 2.77 13.76 20.69
N ALA A 11 3.85 13.11 20.22
CA ALA A 11 3.80 11.74 19.74
C ALA A 11 5.09 11.00 20.09
N SER A 12 4.95 9.74 20.52
CA SER A 12 6.02 8.77 20.68
C SER A 12 6.10 7.85 19.47
N ILE A 13 7.26 7.22 19.25
CA ILE A 13 7.43 6.19 18.23
C ILE A 13 7.35 4.84 18.94
N GLU A 14 6.46 3.98 18.46
CA GLU A 14 6.39 2.58 18.85
C GLU A 14 6.93 1.73 17.69
N VAL A 15 7.77 0.74 18.02
CA VAL A 15 8.36 -0.17 17.04
C VAL A 15 7.89 -1.58 17.35
N TYR A 16 7.32 -2.23 16.35
CA TYR A 16 6.82 -3.60 16.45
C TYR A 16 7.59 -4.52 15.50
N GLU A 17 7.64 -5.79 15.87
CA GLU A 17 7.88 -6.86 14.90
C GLU A 17 6.78 -6.87 13.84
N ILE A 18 7.12 -7.23 12.60
CA ILE A 18 6.19 -7.21 11.46
C ILE A 18 4.94 -8.06 11.75
N ALA A 19 5.12 -9.24 12.36
CA ALA A 19 4.01 -10.12 12.72
C ALA A 19 3.05 -9.44 13.71
N LYS A 20 3.58 -8.70 14.69
CA LYS A 20 2.77 -7.97 15.66
C LYS A 20 2.04 -6.80 15.00
N HIS A 21 2.67 -6.11 14.06
CA HIS A 21 2.02 -5.05 13.30
C HIS A 21 0.79 -5.58 12.53
N TYR A 22 0.89 -6.74 11.88
CA TYR A 22 -0.25 -7.36 11.19
C TYR A 22 -1.35 -7.85 12.14
N GLU A 23 -0.98 -8.38 13.30
CA GLU A 23 -1.94 -8.77 14.35
C GLU A 23 -2.73 -7.55 14.85
N LEU A 24 -2.04 -6.44 15.16
CA LEU A 24 -2.68 -5.21 15.60
C LEU A 24 -3.57 -4.60 14.52
N ARG A 25 -3.15 -4.67 13.25
CA ARG A 25 -3.96 -4.21 12.10
C ARG A 25 -5.26 -5.01 12.01
N ALA A 26 -5.16 -6.34 11.98
CA ALA A 26 -6.33 -7.21 11.80
C ALA A 26 -7.30 -7.17 12.99
N ALA A 27 -6.88 -6.59 14.12
CA ALA A 27 -7.69 -6.42 15.32
C ALA A 27 -8.14 -4.96 15.54
N ASP A 28 -7.88 -4.05 14.61
CA ASP A 28 -8.17 -2.61 14.69
C ASP A 28 -7.58 -1.94 15.94
N LYS A 29 -6.33 -2.32 16.26
CA LYS A 29 -5.57 -1.86 17.43
C LYS A 29 -4.24 -1.23 17.07
N LEU A 30 -4.00 -0.90 15.80
CA LEU A 30 -2.85 -0.08 15.45
C LEU A 30 -2.98 1.32 16.07
N ALA A 31 -1.85 1.95 16.34
CA ALA A 31 -1.82 3.33 16.80
C ALA A 31 -2.53 4.24 15.79
N PRO A 32 -3.09 5.40 16.22
CA PRO A 32 -3.84 6.30 15.35
C PRO A 32 -3.08 6.77 14.10
N ALA A 33 -1.74 6.77 14.15
CA ALA A 33 -0.89 6.91 12.99
C ALA A 33 0.12 5.76 12.96
N ALA A 34 0.03 4.92 11.94
CA ALA A 34 0.94 3.81 11.72
C ALA A 34 1.69 3.97 10.40
N PHE A 35 2.94 3.53 10.36
CA PHE A 35 3.66 3.43 9.10
C PHE A 35 3.16 2.20 8.34
N TYR A 36 2.71 2.39 7.12
CA TYR A 36 2.16 1.33 6.30
C TYR A 36 2.97 1.20 5.02
N ASN A 37 3.61 0.04 4.82
CA ASN A 37 4.26 -0.30 3.56
C ASN A 37 3.31 -1.14 2.70
N TRP A 38 3.27 -0.84 1.41
CA TRP A 38 2.46 -1.61 0.46
C TRP A 38 3.25 -1.89 -0.82
N GLY A 39 2.97 -3.04 -1.44
CA GLY A 39 3.50 -3.43 -2.74
C GLY A 39 2.37 -3.94 -3.63
N ASN A 40 2.40 -3.60 -4.92
CA ASN A 40 1.41 -4.04 -5.90
C ASN A 40 2.06 -4.98 -6.93
N ALA A 41 2.22 -6.25 -6.56
CA ALA A 41 2.99 -7.21 -7.34
C ALA A 41 2.36 -7.56 -8.71
N ILE A 42 1.06 -7.34 -8.88
CA ILE A 42 0.35 -7.68 -10.14
C ILE A 42 -0.12 -6.44 -10.91
N GLY A 43 0.14 -5.23 -10.40
CA GLY A 43 -0.23 -3.97 -11.06
C GLY A 43 -1.72 -3.63 -11.03
N ASP A 44 -2.53 -4.32 -10.22
CA ASP A 44 -3.98 -4.10 -10.16
C ASP A 44 -4.34 -3.22 -8.94
N PRO A 45 -5.07 -2.11 -9.12
CA PRO A 45 -5.49 -1.22 -8.01
C PRO A 45 -6.30 -1.93 -6.91
N THR A 46 -7.02 -2.99 -7.27
CA THR A 46 -7.76 -3.87 -6.34
C THR A 46 -6.81 -4.45 -5.28
N THR A 47 -5.61 -4.82 -5.70
CA THR A 47 -4.50 -5.28 -4.83
C THR A 47 -3.63 -4.16 -4.30
N SER A 48 -4.13 -2.93 -4.29
CA SER A 48 -3.53 -1.83 -3.54
C SER A 48 -4.58 -1.07 -2.78
N THR A 49 -5.11 0.00 -3.36
CA THR A 49 -6.17 0.82 -2.77
C THR A 49 -7.31 -0.02 -2.22
N GLY A 50 -7.79 -1.02 -2.97
CA GLY A 50 -8.88 -1.91 -2.55
C GLY A 50 -8.59 -2.60 -1.21
N PHE A 51 -7.70 -3.60 -1.18
CA PHE A 51 -7.45 -4.34 0.05
C PHE A 51 -6.82 -3.51 1.18
N ALA A 52 -6.06 -2.45 0.86
CA ALA A 52 -5.44 -1.64 1.88
C ALA A 52 -6.42 -0.70 2.59
N THR A 53 -7.55 -0.33 1.97
CA THR A 53 -8.47 0.70 2.52
C THR A 53 -9.94 0.26 2.59
N TYR A 54 -10.22 -1.01 2.34
CA TYR A 54 -11.56 -1.59 2.48
C TYR A 54 -11.73 -2.24 3.85
N GLY A 55 -12.44 -1.58 4.78
CA GLY A 55 -12.61 -2.00 6.17
C GLY A 55 -12.99 -3.46 6.41
N PRO A 56 -13.91 -4.06 5.64
CA PRO A 56 -14.24 -5.49 5.82
C PRO A 56 -13.06 -6.45 5.51
N SER A 57 -11.96 -5.95 4.94
CA SER A 57 -10.72 -6.71 4.75
C SER A 57 -9.87 -6.67 6.02
N PRO A 58 -9.28 -7.80 6.47
CA PRO A 58 -8.29 -7.82 7.54
C PRO A 58 -6.97 -7.12 7.15
N HIS A 59 -6.93 -6.55 5.93
CA HIS A 59 -5.81 -5.80 5.40
C HIS A 59 -5.93 -4.28 5.52
N SER A 60 -7.10 -3.78 5.92
CA SER A 60 -7.38 -2.38 6.18
C SER A 60 -7.42 -2.11 7.69
N VAL A 61 -7.15 -0.88 8.11
CA VAL A 61 -7.57 -0.32 9.40
C VAL A 61 -8.61 0.79 9.24
N TRP A 62 -8.99 1.08 7.99
CA TRP A 62 -9.98 2.09 7.65
C TRP A 62 -11.34 1.42 7.52
N ASP A 63 -12.23 1.70 8.46
CA ASP A 63 -13.60 1.13 8.54
C ASP A 63 -14.69 2.12 8.20
N SER A 64 -14.33 3.24 7.56
CA SER A 64 -15.29 4.29 7.25
C SER A 64 -16.22 3.88 6.10
N GLN A 65 -17.52 4.14 6.29
CA GLN A 65 -18.57 3.72 5.36
C GLN A 65 -18.42 4.37 3.97
N ASP A 66 -17.87 5.59 3.92
CA ASP A 66 -17.57 6.32 2.69
C ASP A 66 -16.66 5.52 1.73
N LEU A 67 -15.54 4.99 2.22
CA LEU A 67 -14.61 4.18 1.44
C LEU A 67 -15.24 2.85 1.07
N ILE A 68 -15.97 2.21 1.99
CA ILE A 68 -16.68 0.96 1.74
C ILE A 68 -17.65 1.14 0.56
N ASP A 69 -18.45 2.20 0.57
CA ASP A 69 -19.44 2.48 -0.47
C ASP A 69 -18.79 2.80 -1.82
N MET A 70 -17.68 3.54 -1.84
CA MET A 70 -16.95 3.83 -3.06
C MET A 70 -16.26 2.59 -3.65
N ILE A 71 -15.74 1.70 -2.81
CA ILE A 71 -14.96 0.52 -3.21
C ILE A 71 -15.85 -0.65 -3.62
N ASN A 72 -16.97 -0.89 -2.93
CA ASN A 72 -17.89 -2.00 -3.18
C ASN A 72 -18.23 -2.25 -4.66
N PRO A 73 -18.62 -1.24 -5.47
CA PRO A 73 -18.94 -1.46 -6.87
C PRO A 73 -17.72 -1.84 -7.74
N LEU A 74 -16.48 -1.57 -7.28
CA LEU A 74 -15.27 -1.77 -8.09
C LEU A 74 -14.75 -3.22 -8.06
N TRP A 75 -15.08 -4.00 -7.02
CA TRP A 75 -14.63 -5.40 -6.90
C TRP A 75 -15.06 -6.29 -8.07
N GLY A 76 -16.24 -6.01 -8.64
CA GLY A 76 -16.86 -6.80 -9.71
C GLY A 76 -17.10 -6.03 -11.00
N GLU A 77 -16.60 -4.79 -11.12
CA GLU A 77 -16.75 -4.00 -12.34
C GLU A 77 -15.97 -4.65 -13.49
N LYS A 78 -16.66 -4.95 -14.59
CA LYS A 78 -16.11 -5.65 -15.76
C LYS A 78 -15.58 -4.69 -16.82
N ASP A 79 -16.09 -3.47 -16.84
CA ASP A 79 -15.59 -2.41 -17.71
C ASP A 79 -14.32 -1.83 -17.10
N GLU A 80 -13.17 -2.17 -17.69
CA GLU A 80 -11.87 -1.77 -17.17
C GLU A 80 -11.68 -0.25 -17.12
N THR A 81 -12.27 0.49 -18.07
CA THR A 81 -12.16 1.95 -18.09
C THR A 81 -12.94 2.55 -16.92
N LYS A 82 -14.15 2.04 -16.65
CA LYS A 82 -14.92 2.43 -15.46
C LYS A 82 -14.25 2.02 -14.18
N ARG A 83 -13.72 0.80 -14.11
CA ARG A 83 -13.00 0.26 -12.93
C ARG A 83 -11.82 1.15 -12.58
N VAL A 84 -10.95 1.46 -13.54
CA VAL A 84 -9.79 2.33 -13.34
C VAL A 84 -10.18 3.76 -12.98
N ALA A 85 -11.22 4.32 -13.60
CA ALA A 85 -11.72 5.64 -13.23
C ALA A 85 -12.26 5.68 -11.80
N GLY A 86 -12.96 4.62 -11.37
CA GLY A 86 -13.44 4.44 -10.01
C GLY A 86 -12.30 4.38 -9.00
N TRP A 87 -11.27 3.56 -9.25
CA TRP A 87 -10.10 3.48 -8.35
C TRP A 87 -9.37 4.82 -8.22
N LYS A 88 -9.21 5.56 -9.33
CA LYS A 88 -8.65 6.93 -9.29
C LYS A 88 -9.49 7.89 -8.43
N ALA A 89 -10.82 7.73 -8.44
CA ALA A 89 -11.70 8.54 -7.61
C ALA A 89 -11.54 8.19 -6.12
N VAL A 90 -11.39 6.90 -5.79
CA VAL A 90 -11.09 6.43 -4.42
C VAL A 90 -9.75 6.99 -3.95
N ASP A 91 -8.69 6.85 -4.74
CA ASP A 91 -7.34 7.38 -4.41
C ASP A 91 -7.36 8.89 -4.17
N LYS A 92 -8.07 9.62 -5.04
CA LYS A 92 -8.25 11.07 -4.90
C LYS A 92 -8.96 11.40 -3.59
N TYR A 93 -10.04 10.68 -3.27
CA TYR A 93 -10.80 10.92 -2.05
C TYR A 93 -9.98 10.66 -0.78
N ILE A 94 -9.21 9.55 -0.75
CA ILE A 94 -8.27 9.23 0.33
C ILE A 94 -7.28 10.37 0.55
N ALA A 95 -6.73 10.93 -0.54
CA ALA A 95 -5.79 12.05 -0.46
C ALA A 95 -6.46 13.35 0.02
N GLU A 96 -7.67 13.65 -0.46
CA GLU A 96 -8.44 14.83 -0.06
C GLU A 96 -8.86 14.80 1.42
N GLN A 97 -9.19 13.61 1.95
CA GLN A 97 -9.55 13.42 3.37
C GLN A 97 -8.35 13.16 4.28
N ALA A 98 -7.13 13.11 3.72
CA ALA A 98 -5.89 12.80 4.44
C ALA A 98 -5.93 11.48 5.23
N TYR A 99 -6.66 10.48 4.73
CA TYR A 99 -6.72 9.13 5.33
C TYR A 99 -5.38 8.41 5.22
N VAL A 100 -4.63 8.68 4.15
CA VAL A 100 -3.26 8.21 3.94
C VAL A 100 -2.39 9.43 3.61
N LEU A 101 -1.20 9.49 4.21
CA LEU A 101 -0.18 10.47 3.87
C LEU A 101 0.94 9.78 3.07
N PRO A 102 0.99 9.92 1.72
CA PRO A 102 2.04 9.32 0.92
C PRO A 102 3.40 9.93 1.29
N LEU A 103 4.33 9.10 1.75
CA LEU A 103 5.66 9.56 2.17
C LEU A 103 6.72 9.36 1.09
N ILE A 104 6.85 8.12 0.59
CA ILE A 104 7.88 7.72 -0.38
C ILE A 104 7.37 6.60 -1.29
N GLN A 105 7.81 6.64 -2.55
CA GLN A 105 7.75 5.50 -3.45
C GLN A 105 9.15 4.87 -3.51
N TYR A 106 9.27 3.60 -3.16
CA TYR A 106 10.55 2.91 -3.24
C TYR A 106 10.94 2.63 -4.69
N ALA A 107 12.20 2.90 -5.03
CA ALA A 107 12.87 2.25 -6.14
C ALA A 107 13.60 1.01 -5.59
N GLN A 108 13.65 -0.08 -6.35
CA GLN A 108 14.36 -1.30 -5.96
C GLN A 108 15.63 -1.45 -6.81
N PRO A 109 16.81 -1.03 -6.30
CA PRO A 109 18.06 -1.28 -6.98
C PRO A 109 18.39 -2.77 -6.98
N ILE A 110 18.87 -3.29 -8.11
CA ILE A 110 19.38 -4.66 -8.20
C ILE A 110 20.89 -4.60 -8.36
N VAL A 111 21.61 -5.07 -7.35
CA VAL A 111 23.06 -5.25 -7.41
C VAL A 111 23.34 -6.68 -7.84
N HIS A 112 24.10 -6.86 -8.93
CA HIS A 112 24.45 -8.17 -9.45
C HIS A 112 25.91 -8.26 -9.87
N ALA A 113 26.42 -9.48 -9.95
CA ALA A 113 27.78 -9.73 -10.42
C ALA A 113 27.92 -9.34 -11.91
N LYS A 114 29.13 -8.89 -12.30
CA LYS A 114 29.44 -8.47 -13.68
C LYS A 114 29.19 -9.58 -14.72
N GLY A 115 29.31 -10.84 -14.32
CA GLY A 115 29.11 -12.02 -15.18
C GLY A 115 27.66 -12.46 -15.34
N VAL A 116 26.68 -11.66 -14.88
CA VAL A 116 25.24 -11.98 -14.96
C VAL A 116 24.52 -10.85 -15.68
N ASN A 117 23.82 -11.19 -16.76
CA ASN A 117 22.80 -10.33 -17.36
C ASN A 117 21.51 -10.44 -16.54
N VAL A 118 20.96 -9.30 -16.10
CA VAL A 118 19.74 -9.24 -15.30
C VAL A 118 18.64 -8.50 -16.06
N VAL A 119 17.50 -9.15 -16.24
CA VAL A 119 16.26 -8.52 -16.71
C VAL A 119 15.36 -8.25 -15.51
N GLN A 120 14.96 -6.99 -15.33
CA GLN A 120 14.08 -6.56 -14.25
C GLN A 120 12.66 -7.09 -14.47
N HIS A 121 11.97 -7.51 -13.41
CA HIS A 121 10.57 -7.87 -13.46
C HIS A 121 9.70 -6.76 -12.85
N VAL A 122 8.58 -6.41 -13.50
CA VAL A 122 7.72 -5.29 -13.10
C VAL A 122 7.14 -5.44 -11.68
N SER A 123 6.98 -6.66 -11.19
CA SER A 123 6.53 -6.92 -9.81
C SER A 123 7.59 -6.66 -8.73
N GLY A 124 8.84 -6.39 -9.10
CA GLY A 124 9.99 -6.32 -8.19
C GLY A 124 10.59 -7.68 -7.84
N ALA A 125 10.00 -8.80 -8.30
CA ALA A 125 10.56 -10.13 -8.04
C ALA A 125 11.89 -10.36 -8.78
N LEU A 126 12.87 -10.95 -8.11
CA LEU A 126 14.06 -11.48 -8.76
C LEU A 126 13.76 -12.89 -9.28
N LEU A 127 13.71 -13.04 -10.60
CA LEU A 127 13.38 -14.30 -11.25
C LEU A 127 14.64 -14.90 -11.88
N PRO A 128 15.19 -16.01 -11.35
CA PRO A 128 16.38 -16.66 -11.92
C PRO A 128 16.21 -17.06 -13.39
N ALA A 129 14.98 -17.39 -13.80
CA ALA A 129 14.66 -17.72 -15.18
C ALA A 129 14.85 -16.55 -16.16
N LEU A 130 14.95 -15.31 -15.65
CA LEU A 130 15.22 -14.10 -16.44
C LEU A 130 16.69 -13.67 -16.40
N MET A 131 17.56 -14.47 -15.80
CA MET A 131 18.98 -14.18 -15.65
C MET A 131 19.82 -15.12 -16.50
N THR A 132 20.85 -14.58 -17.16
CA THR A 132 21.78 -15.37 -17.99
C THR A 132 23.23 -14.99 -17.69
N PRO A 133 24.22 -15.83 -18.04
CA PRO A 133 25.60 -15.40 -18.08
C PRO A 133 25.78 -14.16 -18.99
N ALA A 134 26.70 -13.27 -18.62
CA ALA A 134 27.04 -12.05 -19.36
C ALA A 134 27.60 -12.34 -20.75
#